data_AF-A0A847AX64-F1
#
_entry.id   AF-A0A847AX64-F1
#
_cell.length_a   1.000
_cell.length_b   1.000
_cell.length_c   1.000
_cell.angle_alpha   90.00
_cell.angle_beta   90.00
_cell.angle_gamma   90.00
#
_symmetry.space_group_name_H-M   'P 1'
#
loop_
_entity.id
_entity.type
_entity.pdbx_description
1 polymer ?
#
loop_
_entity_poly.entity_id
_entity_poly.type
_entity_poly.pdbx_seq_one_letter_code
_entity_poly.pdbx_strand_id
1 'polypeptide(L)' 'IEEAWKSLGISKEKAEITTFNRGILIVKVSSNAYMQELWFDKNNIIEKLNSRLDGRVKDIKFKLAGGY' A
#
# COMPACT_ATOMS: atom_id res chain seq x y z
N ILE A 1 -3.24 -10.76 -0.05
CA ILE A 1 -2.89 -9.33 -0.28
C ILE A 1 -1.52 -8.99 0.27
N GLU A 2 -1.18 -9.44 1.49
CA GLU A 2 0.16 -9.25 2.07
C GLU A 2 1.29 -9.87 1.24
N GLU A 3 1.07 -11.04 0.62
CA GLU A 3 2.09 -11.65 -0.26
C GLU A 3 2.35 -10.82 -1.51
N ALA A 4 1.29 -10.32 -2.16
CA ALA A 4 1.40 -9.43 -3.31
C ALA A 4 2.15 -8.14 -2.92
N TRP A 5 1.85 -7.58 -1.74
CA TRP A 5 2.53 -6.40 -1.20
C TRP A 5 4.01 -6.65 -0.92
N LYS A 6 4.35 -7.76 -0.26
CA LYS A 6 5.75 -8.17 -0.03
C LYS A 6 6.50 -8.34 -1.34
N SER A 7 5.84 -8.87 -2.37
CA SER A 7 6.46 -9.07 -3.68
C SER A 7 6.76 -7.76 -4.43
N LEU A 8 6.22 -6.62 -3.99
CA LEU A 8 6.60 -5.31 -4.53
C LEU A 8 7.95 -4.81 -4.00
N GLY A 9 8.59 -5.54 -3.07
CA GLY A 9 9.83 -5.11 -2.42
C GLY A 9 9.62 -4.01 -1.38
N ILE A 10 8.37 -3.72 -1.02
CA ILE A 10 8.03 -2.74 0.00
C ILE A 10 8.31 -3.37 1.37
N SER A 11 9.29 -2.81 2.09
CA SER A 11 9.66 -3.29 3.43
C SER A 11 8.53 -3.05 4.43
N LYS A 12 8.16 -4.07 5.22
CA LYS A 12 7.14 -3.94 6.28
C LYS A 12 7.47 -2.85 7.30
N GLU A 13 8.75 -2.61 7.56
CA GLU A 13 9.23 -1.53 8.45
C GLU A 13 8.95 -0.13 7.89
N LYS A 14 8.81 0.00 6.57
CA LYS A 14 8.52 1.28 5.90
C LYS A 14 7.06 1.43 5.54
N ALA A 15 6.40 0.35 5.13
CA ALA A 15 4.98 0.35 4.86
C ALA A 15 4.30 -1.00 5.10
N GLU A 16 3.28 -0.99 5.95
CA GLU A 16 2.53 -2.17 6.37
C GLU A 16 1.04 -2.03 6.04
N ILE A 17 0.45 -3.08 5.46
CA ILE A 17 -1.00 -3.14 5.26
C ILE A 17 -1.68 -3.28 6.62
N THR A 18 -2.48 -2.28 6.98
CA THR A 18 -3.26 -2.30 8.23
C THR A 18 -4.61 -2.97 8.02
N THR A 19 -5.31 -2.64 6.94
CA THR A 19 -6.60 -3.24 6.63
C THR A 19 -6.88 -3.19 5.13
N PHE A 20 -7.72 -4.11 4.67
CA PHE A 20 -8.23 -4.12 3.30
C PHE A 20 -9.73 -4.34 3.36
N ASN A 21 -10.52 -3.36 2.91
CA ASN A 21 -11.96 -3.46 2.94
C ASN A 21 -12.59 -2.80 1.71
N ARG A 22 -13.57 -3.48 1.10
CA ARG A 22 -14.31 -3.01 -0.10
C ARG A 22 -13.41 -2.52 -1.25
N GLY A 23 -12.23 -3.13 -1.42
CA GLY A 23 -11.26 -2.75 -2.45
C GLY A 23 -10.38 -1.56 -2.09
N ILE A 24 -10.46 -1.02 -0.88
CA ILE A 24 -9.55 0.02 -0.38
C ILE A 24 -8.50 -0.64 0.51
N LEU A 25 -7.24 -0.52 0.13
CA LEU A 25 -6.09 -0.95 0.92
C LEU A 25 -5.62 0.20 1.81
N ILE A 26 -5.63 0.01 3.13
CA ILE A 26 -5.06 0.96 4.07
C ILE A 26 -3.65 0.49 4.43
N VAL A 27 -2.67 1.35 4.17
CA VAL A 27 -1.26 1.10 4.40
C VAL A 27 -0.74 2.12 5.40
N LYS A 28 -0.16 1.67 6.49
CA LYS A 28 0.61 2.49 7.40
C LYS A 28 2.02 2.66 6.85
N VAL A 29 2.52 3.89 6.81
CA VAL A 29 3.85 4.27 6.31
C VAL A 29 4.66 4.92 7.41
N SER A 30 5.94 4.59 7.53
CA SER A 30 6.78 5.07 8.63
C SER A 30 7.12 6.56 8.56
N SER A 31 7.20 7.12 7.35
CA SER A 31 7.65 8.51 7.12
C SER A 31 6.86 9.20 6.01
N ASN A 32 6.73 10.53 6.10
CA ASN A 32 6.00 11.33 5.11
C ASN A 32 6.70 11.34 3.75
N ALA A 33 8.03 11.32 3.74
CA ALA A 33 8.81 11.17 2.51
C ALA A 33 8.43 9.86 1.78
N TYR A 34 8.43 8.74 2.48
CA TYR A 34 8.06 7.44 1.92
C TYR A 34 6.58 7.38 1.51
N MET A 35 5.71 8.08 2.25
CA MET A 35 4.32 8.25 1.85
C MET A 35 4.21 8.91 0.48
N GLN A 36 4.93 10.01 0.24
CA GLN A 36 4.91 10.72 -1.04
C GLN A 36 5.47 9.87 -2.18
N GLU A 37 6.56 9.13 -1.94
CA GLU A 37 7.10 8.18 -2.93
C GLU A 37 6.05 7.13 -3.33
N LEU A 38 5.42 6.48 -2.35
CA LEU A 38 4.36 5.50 -2.63
C LEU A 38 3.10 6.14 -3.22
N TRP A 39 2.84 7.41 -2.94
CA TRP A 39 1.73 8.16 -3.52
C TRP A 39 1.98 8.45 -5.00
N PHE A 40 3.22 8.80 -5.35
CA PHE A 40 3.65 8.99 -6.73
C PHE A 40 3.56 7.68 -7.52
N ASP A 41 4.01 6.57 -6.93
CA ASP A 41 3.94 5.23 -7.52
C ASP A 41 2.58 4.53 -7.31
N LYS A 42 1.57 5.21 -6.74
CA LYS A 42 0.31 4.60 -6.31
C LYS A 42 -0.39 3.85 -7.42
N ASN A 43 -0.48 4.42 -8.62
CA ASN A 43 -1.16 3.78 -9.76
C ASN A 43 -0.44 2.51 -10.19
N ASN A 44 0.89 2.54 -10.28
CA ASN A 44 1.71 1.37 -10.62
C ASN A 44 1.56 0.27 -9.55
N ILE A 45 1.52 0.65 -8.28
CA ILE A 45 1.27 -0.28 -7.17
C ILE A 45 -0.12 -0.90 -7.30
N ILE A 46 -1.17 -0.11 -7.59
CA ILE A 46 -2.54 -0.61 -7.80
C ILE A 46 -2.58 -1.59 -8.97
N GLU A 47 -1.95 -1.28 -10.10
CA GLU A 47 -1.90 -2.17 -11.27
C GLU A 47 -1.19 -3.49 -10.94
N LYS A 48 -0.02 -3.44 -10.30
CA LYS A 48 0.73 -4.65 -9.90
C LYS A 48 -0.05 -5.48 -8.88
N LEU A 49 -0.73 -4.84 -7.93
CA LEU A 49 -1.59 -5.52 -6.98
C LEU A 49 -2.79 -6.16 -7.68
N ASN A 50 -3.44 -5.45 -8.60
CA ASN A 50 -4.59 -5.97 -9.35
C ASN A 50 -4.22 -7.11 -10.30
N SER A 51 -3.03 -7.09 -10.89
CA SER A 51 -2.51 -8.20 -11.70
C SER A 51 -2.40 -9.50 -10.89
N ARG A 52 -2.19 -9.41 -9.57
CA ARG A 52 -2.10 -10.58 -8.67
C ARG A 52 -3.37 -10.88 -7.90
N LEU A 53 -4.21 -9.87 -7.69
CA LEU A 53 -5.41 -9.96 -6.85
C LEU A 53 -6.70 -9.93 -7.66
N ASP A 54 -6.61 -10.08 -8.98
CA ASP A 54 -7.75 -10.14 -9.90
C ASP A 54 -8.64 -8.88 -9.78
N GLY A 55 -8.04 -7.68 -9.88
CA GLY A 55 -8.81 -6.43 -9.88
C GLY A 55 -9.43 -6.03 -8.53
N ARG A 56 -9.08 -6.70 -7.43
CA ARG A 56 -9.67 -6.45 -6.10
C ARG A 56 -9.31 -5.10 -5.50
N VAL A 57 -8.19 -4.49 -5.86
CA VAL A 57 -7.72 -3.21 -5.29
C VAL A 57 -8.21 -2.05 -6.15
N LYS A 58 -9.18 -1.30 -5.63
CA LYS A 58 -9.72 -0.09 -6.25
C LYS A 58 -8.92 1.15 -5.88
N ASP A 59 -8.45 1.22 -4.64
CA ASP A 59 -7.74 2.38 -4.11
C ASP A 59 -6.76 1.99 -2.99
N ILE A 60 -5.76 2.84 -2.76
CA ILE A 60 -4.81 2.71 -1.66
C ILE A 60 -4.78 4.01 -0.87
N LYS A 61 -5.01 3.89 0.44
CA LYS A 61 -4.89 4.98 1.41
C LYS A 61 -3.65 4.76 2.27
N PHE A 62 -2.74 5.70 2.19
CA PHE A 62 -1.55 5.72 3.03
C PHE A 62 -1.82 6.55 4.30
N LYS A 63 -1.38 6.05 5.45
CA LYS A 63 -1.48 6.72 6.75
C LYS A 63 -0.13 6.72 7.42
N LEU A 64 0.29 7.84 7.99
CA LEU A 64 1.53 7.87 8.78
C LEU A 64 1.41 6.97 10.03
N ALA A 65 2.41 6.14 10.26
CA ALA A 65 2.61 5.36 11.47
C ALA A 65 3.17 6.30 12.56
N GLY A 66 2.35 7.26 12.96
CA GLY A 66 2.77 8.33 13.88
C GLY A 66 1.86 9.53 13.76
N GLY A 67 0.73 9.47 14.46
CA GLY A 67 -0.10 10.61 14.78
C GLY A 67 -0.57 10.43 16.21
N TYR A 68 0.29 10.83 17.15
CA TYR A 68 -0.10 11.20 18.51
C TYR A 68 -0.25 12.71 18.54
#